data_AF-A0A067F4N6-F1
#
_entry.id   AF-A0A067F4N6-F1
#
_cell.length_a   1.000
_cell.length_b   1.000
_cell.length_c   1.000
_cell.angle_alpha   90.00
_cell.angle_beta   90.00
_cell.angle_gamma   90.00
#
_symmetry.space_group_name_H-M   'P 1'
#
loop_
_entity.id
_entity.type
_entity.pdbx_description
1 polymer ?
#
loop_
_entity_poly.entity_id
_entity_poly.type
_entity_poly.pdbx_seq_one_letter_code
_entity_poly.pdbx_strand_id
1 'polypeptide(L)'
;QSCKNYTFASKQVFTSCSELPVLQANLHWNYIPETKSVHIAYRANQTPTEWVAWAINPTGTGMVGSQAIVAFRYSNGTVAVYTTPIDSYNPLMQPGNLSFPVSNVSATYTNNEMTIFAVVGPLVNGTTFNHAWQAGPVSNENPQIHSTSGPNVESTGTLDLLS
;
A
#
# COMPACT_ATOMS: atom_id res chain seq x y z
N GLN A 1 -12.00 -11.94 -10.24
CA GLN A 1 -11.02 -11.95 -11.34
C GLN A 1 -9.70 -12.34 -10.71
N SER A 2 -9.03 -13.40 -11.19
CA SER A 2 -7.72 -13.77 -10.63
C SER A 2 -6.75 -12.62 -10.78
N CYS A 3 -5.86 -12.44 -9.81
CA CYS A 3 -5.01 -11.25 -9.81
C CYS A 3 -4.22 -11.03 -11.12
N LYS A 4 -3.74 -12.12 -11.73
CA LYS A 4 -2.97 -12.10 -12.99
C LYS A 4 -3.73 -11.55 -14.21
N ASN A 5 -5.06 -11.55 -14.19
CA ASN A 5 -5.89 -11.16 -15.34
C ASN A 5 -6.57 -9.80 -15.15
N TYR A 6 -6.13 -9.00 -14.18
CA TYR A 6 -6.72 -7.69 -13.96
C TYR A 6 -6.20 -6.67 -14.97
N THR A 7 -7.11 -5.86 -15.51
CA THR A 7 -6.79 -4.79 -16.45
C THR A 7 -6.99 -3.45 -15.76
N PHE A 8 -5.89 -2.72 -15.56
CA PHE A 8 -5.95 -1.37 -15.02
C PHE A 8 -6.45 -0.39 -16.08
N ALA A 9 -7.37 0.50 -15.72
CA ALA A 9 -7.88 1.54 -16.61
C ALA A 9 -6.77 2.47 -17.13
N SER A 10 -5.68 2.63 -16.37
CA SER A 10 -4.47 3.37 -16.72
C SER A 10 -3.62 2.72 -17.81
N LYS A 11 -4.04 1.57 -18.37
CA LYS A 11 -3.27 0.73 -19.31
C LYS A 11 -1.92 0.24 -18.77
N GLN A 12 -1.68 0.38 -17.46
CA GLN A 12 -0.51 -0.19 -16.83
C GLN A 12 -0.63 -1.71 -16.77
N VAL A 13 0.48 -2.39 -17.06
CA VAL A 13 0.56 -3.85 -17.08
C VAL A 13 1.56 -4.28 -16.03
N PHE A 14 1.14 -5.18 -15.16
CA PHE A 14 2.00 -5.79 -14.14
C PHE A 14 2.17 -7.28 -14.43
N THR A 15 3.41 -7.76 -14.36
CA THR A 15 3.77 -9.15 -14.68
C THR A 15 3.65 -10.07 -13.47
N SER A 16 3.81 -9.52 -12.26
CA SER A 16 3.68 -10.24 -11.01
C SER A 16 2.49 -9.73 -10.19
N CYS A 17 1.83 -10.65 -9.48
CA CYS A 17 0.82 -10.31 -8.49
C CYS A 17 0.73 -11.36 -7.38
N SER A 18 0.37 -10.91 -6.17
CA SER A 18 -0.13 -11.71 -5.05
C SER A 18 -1.54 -11.28 -4.61
N GLU A 19 -2.40 -12.27 -4.35
CA GLU A 19 -3.65 -12.08 -3.61
C GLU A 19 -3.33 -12.13 -2.11
N LEU A 20 -3.62 -11.03 -1.39
CA LEU A 20 -3.28 -10.95 0.02
C LEU A 20 -4.36 -11.68 0.84
N PRO A 21 -3.98 -12.45 1.89
CA PRO A 21 -4.90 -13.36 2.58
C PRO A 21 -6.12 -12.69 3.23
N VAL A 22 -6.01 -11.41 3.57
CA VAL A 22 -6.99 -10.66 4.34
C VAL A 22 -7.20 -9.26 3.76
N LEU A 23 -8.29 -8.61 4.19
CA LEU A 23 -8.69 -7.26 3.76
C LEU A 23 -9.03 -7.13 2.27
N GLN A 24 -9.31 -8.25 1.59
CA GLN A 24 -9.70 -8.29 0.17
C GLN A 24 -8.73 -7.47 -0.71
N ALA A 25 -7.44 -7.65 -0.44
CA ALA A 25 -6.38 -6.84 -1.02
C ALA A 25 -5.54 -7.63 -2.03
N ASN A 26 -4.97 -6.91 -3.00
CA ASN A 26 -4.09 -7.46 -4.03
C ASN A 26 -2.88 -6.55 -4.19
N LEU A 27 -1.71 -7.15 -4.42
CA LEU A 27 -0.51 -6.40 -4.76
C LEU A 27 0.02 -6.86 -6.10
N HIS A 28 0.18 -5.91 -7.02
CA HIS A 28 0.79 -6.11 -8.33
C HIS A 28 2.12 -5.39 -8.36
N TRP A 29 3.09 -5.95 -9.06
CA TRP A 29 4.38 -5.29 -9.20
C TRP A 29 5.15 -5.68 -10.47
N ASN A 30 6.03 -4.78 -10.86
CA ASN A 30 7.12 -5.00 -11.81
C ASN A 30 8.43 -4.56 -11.13
N TYR A 31 9.34 -5.50 -10.93
CA TYR A 31 10.69 -5.16 -10.46
C TYR A 31 11.52 -4.62 -11.63
N ILE A 32 12.31 -3.57 -11.35
CA ILE A 32 13.19 -2.90 -12.31
C ILE A 32 14.63 -3.07 -11.79
N PRO A 33 15.37 -4.10 -12.23
CA PRO A 33 16.70 -4.42 -11.70
C PRO A 33 17.71 -3.29 -11.88
N GLU A 34 17.64 -2.54 -12.98
CA GLU A 34 18.60 -1.49 -13.35
C GLU A 34 18.64 -0.37 -12.31
N THR A 35 17.47 -0.01 -11.77
CA THR A 35 17.30 1.04 -10.74
C THR A 35 17.07 0.48 -9.35
N LYS A 36 17.02 -0.86 -9.20
CA LYS A 36 16.62 -1.57 -7.98
C LYS A 36 15.31 -1.05 -7.40
N SER A 37 14.38 -0.64 -8.25
CA SER A 37 13.07 -0.12 -7.84
C SER A 37 11.96 -1.07 -8.22
N VAL A 38 10.81 -0.90 -7.60
CA VAL A 38 9.60 -1.66 -7.92
C VAL A 38 8.47 -0.69 -8.25
N HIS A 39 7.85 -0.89 -9.40
CA HIS A 39 6.58 -0.25 -9.71
C HIS A 39 5.47 -1.13 -9.14
N ILE A 40 4.60 -0.57 -8.29
CA ILE A 40 3.53 -1.31 -7.63
C ILE A 40 2.16 -0.76 -8.00
N ALA A 41 1.16 -1.64 -7.95
CA ALA A 41 -0.24 -1.28 -7.79
C ALA A 41 -0.82 -2.12 -6.64
N TYR A 42 -1.10 -1.46 -5.51
CA TYR A 42 -1.81 -2.06 -4.39
C TYR A 42 -3.30 -1.75 -4.51
N ARG A 43 -4.15 -2.77 -4.43
CA ARG A 43 -5.60 -2.62 -4.47
C ARG A 43 -6.24 -3.21 -3.23
N ALA A 44 -7.32 -2.59 -2.79
CA ALA A 44 -8.19 -3.18 -1.79
C ALA A 44 -9.63 -2.67 -1.95
N ASN A 45 -10.59 -3.55 -1.68
CA ASN A 45 -11.97 -3.13 -1.52
C ASN A 45 -12.07 -2.14 -0.36
N GLN A 46 -12.80 -1.05 -0.57
CA GLN A 46 -12.87 0.05 0.38
C GLN A 46 -14.22 0.78 0.28
N THR A 47 -14.88 1.00 1.41
CA THR A 47 -16.06 1.87 1.47
C THR A 47 -15.63 3.34 1.43
N PRO A 48 -16.45 4.29 0.95
CA PRO A 48 -16.01 5.68 0.76
C PRO A 48 -15.45 6.40 2.00
N THR A 49 -15.73 5.89 3.21
CA THR A 49 -15.34 6.46 4.50
C THR A 49 -14.19 5.71 5.17
N GLU A 50 -13.40 4.97 4.41
CA GLU A 50 -12.23 4.24 4.92
C GLU A 50 -10.93 4.75 4.29
N TRP A 51 -9.80 4.30 4.78
CA TRP A 51 -8.49 4.48 4.17
C TRP A 51 -7.86 3.11 3.97
N VAL A 52 -6.92 3.01 3.04
CA VAL A 52 -6.08 1.82 2.86
C VAL A 52 -4.62 2.24 2.82
N ALA A 53 -3.74 1.35 3.24
CA ALA A 53 -2.30 1.57 3.15
C ALA A 53 -1.57 0.28 2.77
N TRP A 54 -0.45 0.45 2.06
CA TRP A 54 0.54 -0.59 1.84
C TRP A 54 1.91 -0.06 2.25
N ALA A 55 2.72 -0.90 2.88
CA ALA A 55 3.99 -0.50 3.45
C ALA A 55 5.07 -1.57 3.33
N ILE A 56 6.32 -1.15 3.24
CA ILE A 56 7.49 -1.99 3.49
C ILE A 56 7.99 -1.71 4.90
N ASN A 57 8.28 -2.76 5.69
CA ASN A 57 8.96 -2.61 6.96
C ASN A 57 10.43 -3.05 6.83
N PRO A 58 11.39 -2.11 6.75
CA PRO A 58 12.80 -2.43 6.64
C PRO A 58 13.43 -2.90 7.96
N THR A 59 12.71 -2.82 9.09
CA THR A 59 13.25 -3.06 10.44
C THR A 59 12.63 -4.25 11.17
N GLY A 60 11.54 -4.82 10.66
CA GLY A 60 10.82 -5.90 11.31
C GLY A 60 9.66 -6.44 10.48
N THR A 61 8.81 -7.26 11.10
CA THR A 61 7.65 -7.91 10.47
C THR A 61 6.29 -7.32 10.90
N GLY A 62 6.30 -6.40 11.87
CA GLY A 62 5.09 -5.80 12.45
C GLY A 62 4.78 -4.40 11.91
N MET A 63 3.88 -3.69 12.60
CA MET A 63 3.46 -2.34 12.23
C MET A 63 4.57 -1.30 12.40
N VAL A 64 5.20 -1.24 13.58
CA VAL A 64 6.20 -0.22 13.91
C VAL A 64 7.46 -0.39 13.05
N GLY A 65 7.94 0.73 12.49
CA GLY A 65 9.04 0.78 11.54
C GLY A 65 8.61 0.75 10.07
N SER A 66 7.33 0.50 9.80
CA SER A 66 6.79 0.47 8.44
C SER A 66 6.88 1.83 7.75
N GLN A 67 7.16 1.81 6.45
CA GLN A 67 7.28 2.95 5.57
C GLN A 67 6.11 2.86 4.58
N ALA A 68 5.03 3.61 4.83
CA ALA A 68 3.73 3.37 4.23
C ALA A 68 3.37 4.37 3.13
N ILE A 69 2.54 3.93 2.20
CA ILE A 69 1.78 4.77 1.28
C ILE A 69 0.30 4.57 1.65
N VAL A 70 -0.38 5.66 1.99
CA VAL A 70 -1.78 5.66 2.39
C VAL A 70 -2.63 6.37 1.35
N ALA A 71 -3.85 5.90 1.13
CA ALA A 71 -4.84 6.58 0.32
C ALA A 71 -6.25 6.49 0.93
N PHE A 72 -7.03 7.55 0.69
CA PHE A 72 -8.44 7.60 1.05
C PHE A 72 -9.17 8.61 0.17
N ARG A 73 -10.50 8.61 0.24
CA ARG A 73 -11.36 9.53 -0.52
C ARG A 73 -11.88 10.65 0.37
N TYR A 74 -11.73 11.90 -0.07
CA TYR A 74 -12.34 13.06 0.57
C TYR A 74 -13.86 13.10 0.32
N SER A 75 -14.57 13.84 1.16
CA SER A 75 -16.02 14.02 1.05
C SER A 75 -16.45 14.63 -0.29
N ASN A 76 -15.61 15.50 -0.86
CA ASN A 76 -15.78 16.13 -2.17
C ASN A 76 -15.51 15.16 -3.36
N GLY A 77 -15.11 13.93 -3.08
CA GLY A 77 -14.88 12.87 -4.04
C GLY A 77 -13.46 12.75 -4.59
N THR A 78 -12.55 13.69 -4.28
CA THR A 78 -11.14 13.57 -4.66
C THR A 78 -10.42 12.52 -3.83
N VAL A 79 -9.29 12.02 -4.32
CA VAL A 79 -8.50 10.97 -3.65
C VAL A 79 -7.23 11.58 -3.09
N ALA A 80 -7.01 11.40 -1.79
CA ALA A 80 -5.75 11.67 -1.12
C ALA A 80 -4.81 10.49 -1.30
N VAL A 81 -3.52 10.75 -1.54
CA VAL A 81 -2.47 9.75 -1.47
C VAL A 81 -1.15 10.38 -1.07
N TYR A 82 -0.46 9.77 -0.12
CA TYR A 82 0.83 10.27 0.36
C TYR A 82 1.61 9.18 1.09
N THR A 83 2.90 9.42 1.27
CA THR A 83 3.76 8.60 2.10
C THR A 83 3.67 9.01 3.56
N THR A 84 3.74 8.06 4.49
CA THR A 84 3.80 8.32 5.94
C THR A 84 4.71 7.28 6.62
N PRO A 85 5.66 7.71 7.46
CA PRO A 85 6.38 6.77 8.34
C PRO A 85 5.45 6.30 9.47
N ILE A 86 5.60 5.03 9.86
CA ILE A 86 4.87 4.42 10.98
C ILE A 86 5.89 4.13 12.09
N ASP A 87 6.09 5.10 12.97
CA ASP A 87 7.12 5.10 14.01
C ASP A 87 6.64 4.57 15.37
N SER A 88 5.33 4.36 15.52
CA SER A 88 4.69 3.91 16.74
C SER A 88 3.35 3.23 16.45
N TYR A 89 2.68 2.74 17.49
CA TYR A 89 1.31 2.21 17.38
C TYR A 89 0.23 3.28 17.23
N ASN A 90 0.57 4.56 17.42
CA ASN A 90 -0.31 5.71 17.19
C ASN A 90 0.44 6.77 16.36
N PRO A 91 0.79 6.46 15.10
CA PRO A 91 1.52 7.38 14.25
C PRO A 91 0.63 8.58 13.87
N LEU A 92 1.25 9.69 13.47
CA LEU A 92 0.52 10.91 13.09
C LEU A 92 -0.33 10.75 11.82
N MET A 93 -0.05 9.76 10.98
CA MET A 93 -0.74 9.50 9.71
C MET A 93 -0.75 10.71 8.75
N GLN A 94 0.30 11.54 8.79
CA GLN A 94 0.47 12.73 7.97
C GLN A 94 1.55 12.53 6.89
N PRO A 95 1.56 13.32 5.81
CA PRO A 95 2.62 13.27 4.81
C PRO A 95 4.01 13.38 5.45
N GLY A 96 4.88 12.41 5.12
CA GLY A 96 6.22 12.33 5.66
C GLY A 96 7.17 11.59 4.74
N ASN A 97 8.46 11.90 4.88
CA ASN A 97 9.52 11.26 4.11
C ASN A 97 9.73 9.82 4.59
N LEU A 98 10.02 8.93 3.64
CA LEU A 98 10.37 7.55 3.93
C LEU A 98 11.89 7.35 3.91
N SER A 99 12.35 6.24 4.50
CA SER A 99 13.77 5.86 4.49
C SER A 99 14.30 5.44 3.11
N PHE A 100 13.42 5.26 2.13
CA PHE A 100 13.74 4.99 0.73
C PHE A 100 12.91 5.91 -0.18
N PRO A 101 13.38 6.22 -1.40
CA PRO A 101 12.63 7.08 -2.29
C PRO A 101 11.34 6.42 -2.76
N VAL A 102 10.29 7.23 -2.89
CA VAL A 102 9.02 6.86 -3.52
C VAL A 102 8.64 7.98 -4.48
N SER A 103 8.28 7.60 -5.71
CA SER A 103 7.90 8.54 -6.77
C SER A 103 6.66 8.05 -7.52
N ASN A 104 6.11 8.90 -8.38
CA ASN A 104 4.91 8.61 -9.18
C ASN A 104 3.73 8.12 -8.34
N VAL A 105 3.61 8.66 -7.13
CA VAL A 105 2.54 8.31 -6.19
C VAL A 105 1.22 8.85 -6.72
N SER A 106 0.26 7.96 -6.93
CA SER A 106 -1.10 8.30 -7.33
C SER A 106 -2.07 7.27 -6.78
N ALA A 107 -3.35 7.64 -6.68
CA ALA A 107 -4.38 6.69 -6.31
C ALA A 107 -5.69 6.97 -7.02
N THR A 108 -6.49 5.92 -7.21
CA THR A 108 -7.81 5.99 -7.83
C THR A 108 -8.82 5.26 -6.96
N TYR A 109 -10.03 5.81 -6.88
CA TYR A 109 -11.17 5.15 -6.26
C TYR A 109 -12.27 4.94 -7.28
N THR A 110 -12.55 3.68 -7.61
CA THR A 110 -13.58 3.32 -8.60
C THR A 110 -14.22 2.01 -8.20
N ASN A 111 -15.54 1.87 -8.36
CA ASN A 111 -16.27 0.62 -8.08
C ASN A 111 -16.01 0.04 -6.67
N ASN A 112 -15.94 0.91 -5.66
CA ASN A 112 -15.63 0.54 -4.27
C ASN A 112 -14.27 -0.15 -4.07
N GLU A 113 -13.31 0.11 -4.96
CA GLU A 113 -11.93 -0.35 -4.86
C GLU A 113 -11.00 0.87 -4.88
N MET A 114 -10.11 0.94 -3.88
CA MET A 114 -9.01 1.90 -3.86
C MET A 114 -7.77 1.22 -4.47
N THR A 115 -7.12 1.90 -5.41
CA THR A 115 -5.84 1.47 -5.98
C THR A 115 -4.78 2.53 -5.75
N ILE A 116 -3.65 2.15 -5.14
CA ILE A 116 -2.46 2.97 -4.97
C ILE A 116 -1.42 2.53 -6.00
N PHE A 117 -0.86 3.47 -6.75
CA PHE A 117 0.28 3.27 -7.64
C PHE A 117 1.49 4.04 -7.12
N ALA A 118 2.67 3.44 -7.20
CA ALA A 118 3.93 4.10 -6.87
C ALA A 118 5.15 3.38 -7.45
N VAL A 119 6.24 4.11 -7.62
CA VAL A 119 7.58 3.53 -7.84
C VAL A 119 8.36 3.66 -6.55
N VAL A 120 8.77 2.53 -5.98
CA VAL A 120 9.44 2.42 -4.68
C VAL A 120 10.88 1.96 -4.87
N GLY A 121 11.82 2.69 -4.27
CA GLY A 121 13.24 2.38 -4.33
C GLY A 121 14.08 3.53 -4.89
N PRO A 122 15.41 3.35 -4.98
CA PRO A 122 16.12 2.08 -4.93
C PRO A 122 16.00 1.34 -3.59
N LEU A 123 15.70 0.04 -3.65
CA LEU A 123 15.66 -0.86 -2.51
C LEU A 123 17.01 -1.58 -2.42
N VAL A 124 17.90 -1.05 -1.58
CA VAL A 124 19.32 -1.46 -1.56
C VAL A 124 19.58 -2.76 -0.79
N ASN A 125 18.61 -3.22 0.01
CA ASN A 125 18.77 -4.36 0.92
C ASN A 125 18.33 -5.72 0.33
N GLY A 126 18.11 -5.80 -0.99
CA GLY A 126 17.79 -7.06 -1.69
C GLY A 126 16.52 -6.95 -2.55
N THR A 127 15.86 -8.08 -2.76
CA THR A 127 14.56 -8.18 -3.46
C THR A 127 13.46 -8.74 -2.59
N THR A 128 13.78 -9.17 -1.36
CA THR A 128 12.83 -9.75 -0.42
C THR A 128 12.65 -8.82 0.78
N PHE A 129 11.40 -8.48 1.09
CA PHE A 129 11.07 -7.51 2.14
C PHE A 129 9.88 -7.96 2.96
N ASN A 130 9.84 -7.53 4.22
CA ASN A 130 8.60 -7.59 4.98
C ASN A 130 7.69 -6.45 4.53
N HIS A 131 6.42 -6.76 4.34
CA HIS A 131 5.40 -5.78 4.03
C HIS A 131 4.22 -5.90 4.99
N ALA A 132 3.43 -4.84 5.04
CA ALA A 132 2.16 -4.82 5.73
C ALA A 132 1.14 -4.07 4.88
N TRP A 133 -0.12 -4.42 5.05
CA TRP A 133 -1.23 -3.69 4.45
C TRP A 133 -2.31 -3.46 5.49
N GLN A 134 -3.00 -2.34 5.40
CA GLN A 134 -3.98 -1.96 6.42
C GLN A 134 -5.17 -1.26 5.78
N ALA A 135 -6.30 -1.32 6.47
CA ALA A 135 -7.48 -0.55 6.18
C ALA A 135 -8.11 -0.07 7.48
N GLY A 136 -8.71 1.12 7.49
CA GLY A 136 -9.35 1.67 8.67
C GLY A 136 -10.33 2.79 8.35
N PRO A 137 -11.08 3.30 9.34
CA PRO A 137 -12.06 4.34 9.11
C PRO A 137 -11.41 5.71 8.90
N VAL A 138 -12.07 6.57 8.14
CA VAL A 138 -11.77 8.00 7.98
C VAL A 138 -12.85 8.79 8.69
N SER A 139 -12.43 9.77 9.49
CA SER A 139 -13.32 10.70 10.18
C SER A 139 -12.77 12.11 10.07
N ASN A 140 -13.64 13.08 9.80
CA ASN A 140 -13.25 14.48 9.56
C ASN A 140 -12.10 14.60 8.55
N GLU A 141 -12.16 13.83 7.46
CA GLU A 141 -11.14 13.81 6.39
C GLU A 141 -9.73 13.36 6.84
N ASN A 142 -9.64 12.68 7.98
CA ASN A 142 -8.39 12.16 8.52
C ASN A 142 -8.47 10.64 8.76
N PRO A 143 -7.42 9.86 8.40
CA PRO A 143 -7.30 8.46 8.79
C PRO A 143 -7.41 8.29 10.31
N GLN A 144 -8.23 7.34 10.75
CA GLN A 144 -8.36 6.95 12.15
C GLN A 144 -7.70 5.60 12.40
N ILE A 145 -7.55 5.23 13.67
CA ILE A 145 -7.02 3.93 14.06
C ILE A 145 -7.81 2.79 13.40
N HIS A 146 -7.10 1.82 12.81
CA HIS A 146 -7.69 0.61 12.29
C HIS A 146 -8.05 -0.38 13.42
N SER A 147 -8.78 -1.46 13.11
CA SER A 147 -9.03 -2.52 14.09
C SER A 147 -7.71 -3.08 14.63
N THR A 148 -7.59 -3.24 15.95
CA THR A 148 -6.43 -3.86 16.61
C THR A 148 -6.63 -5.37 16.81
N SER A 149 -7.49 -5.98 15.99
CA SER A 149 -7.83 -7.40 16.04
C SER A 149 -8.16 -7.95 14.65
N GLY A 150 -8.11 -9.28 14.50
CA GLY A 150 -8.52 -9.99 13.29
C GLY A 150 -7.68 -9.61 12.06
N PRO A 151 -8.32 -9.39 10.89
CA PRO A 151 -7.64 -9.16 9.61
C PRO A 151 -6.51 -8.11 9.64
N ASN A 152 -6.64 -7.03 10.39
CA ASN A 152 -5.61 -5.98 10.48
C ASN A 152 -4.36 -6.40 11.27
N VAL A 153 -4.48 -7.39 12.16
CA VAL A 153 -3.31 -7.95 12.87
C VAL A 153 -2.63 -9.02 12.02
N GLU A 154 -3.38 -9.70 11.17
CA GLU A 154 -2.91 -10.75 10.26
C GLU A 154 -2.29 -10.19 8.95
N SER A 155 -2.45 -8.90 8.67
CA SER A 155 -2.11 -8.27 7.40
C SER A 155 -0.64 -7.88 7.27
N THR A 156 0.23 -8.87 7.49
CA THR A 156 1.69 -8.79 7.28
C THR A 156 2.19 -9.99 6.49
N GLY A 157 3.36 -9.87 5.88
CA GLY A 157 3.93 -10.95 5.10
C GLY A 157 5.31 -10.63 4.55
N THR A 158 5.87 -11.59 3.83
CA THR A 158 7.12 -11.43 3.09
C THR A 158 6.83 -11.38 1.60
N LEU A 159 7.40 -10.38 0.93
CA LEU A 159 7.30 -10.15 -0.50
C LEU A 159 8.66 -10.38 -1.15
N ASP A 160 8.72 -11.28 -2.14
CA ASP A 160 9.86 -11.42 -3.03
C ASP A 160 9.53 -10.77 -4.38
N LEU A 161 10.28 -9.74 -4.75
CA LEU A 161 10.06 -8.97 -5.97
C LEU A 161 10.41 -9.76 -7.25
N LEU A 162 11.09 -10.90 -7.13
CA LEU A 162 11.46 -11.77 -8.25
C LEU A 162 10.48 -12.93 -8.49
N SER A 163 9.44 -13.08 -7.66
CA SER A 163 8.43 -14.16 -7.80
C SER A 163 7.35 -13.90 -8.84
#